data_AF-Q4ZE91-F1
#
_entry.id   AF-Q4ZE91-F1
#
_cell.length_a   1.000
_cell.length_b   1.000
_cell.length_c   1.000
_cell.angle_alpha   90.00
_cell.angle_beta   90.00
_cell.angle_gamma   90.00
#
_symmetry.space_group_name_H-M   'P 1'
#
loop_
_entity.id
_entity.type
_entity.pdbx_description
1 polymer ?
#
loop_
_entity_poly.entity_id
_entity_poly.type
_entity_poly.pdbx_seq_one_letter_code
_entity_poly.pdbx_strand_id
1 'polypeptide(L)'
;LGDRVSDAGIIFSASQWRFQDPNSWFLGHFSNGFVWTEYIAQAKNLPLYNWAVGGAAGENQYIALTGVGKQVSSYLAYMQLAKNYNPANTLFTLEFGLNDFMNYNRSVPEVKADYSEALNK
;
A
#
# COMPACT_ATOMS: atom_id res chain seq x y z
N LEU A 1 2.20 -0.90 -4.14
CA LEU A 1 2.81 -0.88 -2.79
C LEU A 1 2.79 0.56 -2.30
N GLY A 2 2.68 0.78 -0.99
CA GLY A 2 2.82 2.13 -0.46
C GLY A 2 2.01 2.47 0.78
N ASP A 3 1.69 3.75 0.92
CA ASP A 3 0.96 4.30 2.05
C ASP A 3 -0.46 4.82 1.68
N ARG A 4 -1.01 5.76 2.45
CA ARG A 4 -2.34 6.37 2.23
C ARG A 4 -2.56 6.96 0.85
N VAL A 5 -1.52 7.42 0.15
CA VAL A 5 -1.69 8.04 -1.18
C VAL A 5 -2.06 7.02 -2.24
N SER A 6 -1.80 5.73 -1.96
CA SER A 6 -2.08 4.62 -2.87
C SER A 6 -3.01 3.56 -2.29
N ASP A 7 -3.40 3.63 -1.01
CA ASP A 7 -4.33 2.67 -0.39
C ASP A 7 -5.73 2.80 -0.99
N ALA A 8 -6.26 1.66 -1.45
CA ALA A 8 -7.60 1.49 -2.00
C ALA A 8 -8.47 0.56 -1.14
N GLY A 9 -8.46 0.78 0.18
CA GLY A 9 -9.35 0.11 1.13
C GLY A 9 -8.74 -1.03 1.96
N ILE A 10 -7.42 -1.18 1.97
CA ILE A 10 -6.74 -2.17 2.81
C ILE A 10 -6.90 -1.83 4.29
N ILE A 11 -6.58 -0.59 4.71
CA ILE A 11 -6.78 -0.19 6.12
C ILE A 11 -8.27 -0.13 6.50
N PHE A 12 -9.13 0.19 5.53
CA PHE A 12 -10.58 0.20 5.71
C PHE A 12 -11.13 -1.19 6.01
N SER A 13 -10.65 -2.20 5.29
CA SER A 13 -10.98 -3.60 5.58
C SER A 13 -10.42 -4.03 6.94
N ALA A 14 -9.18 -3.68 7.26
CA ALA A 14 -8.54 -4.02 8.53
C ALA A 14 -9.23 -3.37 9.75
N SER A 15 -9.84 -2.20 9.56
CA SER A 15 -10.60 -1.48 10.59
C SER A 15 -12.06 -1.92 10.71
N GLN A 16 -12.47 -3.00 10.03
CA GLN A 16 -13.86 -3.45 9.97
C GLN A 16 -14.80 -2.36 9.44
N TRP A 17 -14.33 -1.63 8.42
CA TRP A 17 -15.06 -0.55 7.74
C TRP A 17 -15.40 0.65 8.63
N ARG A 18 -14.62 0.86 9.69
CA ARG A 18 -14.81 1.97 10.64
C ARG A 18 -13.85 3.14 10.38
N PHE A 19 -12.73 2.89 9.73
CA PHE A 19 -11.73 3.90 9.45
C PHE A 19 -11.28 3.83 7.98
N GLN A 20 -11.44 4.88 7.18
CA GLN A 20 -12.04 6.18 7.49
C GLN A 20 -13.59 6.14 7.42
N ASP A 21 -14.27 7.19 7.91
CA ASP A 21 -15.73 7.28 7.80
C ASP A 21 -16.17 7.27 6.33
N PRO A 22 -16.92 6.24 5.87
CA PRO A 22 -17.31 6.11 4.46
C PRO A 22 -18.27 7.20 3.98
N ASN A 23 -18.86 7.99 4.88
CA ASN A 23 -19.68 9.14 4.50
C ASN A 23 -18.83 10.36 4.11
N SER A 24 -17.58 10.42 4.56
CA SER A 24 -16.66 11.53 4.30
C SER A 24 -15.53 11.15 3.34
N TRP A 25 -15.19 9.86 3.26
CA TRP A 25 -14.10 9.32 2.48
C TRP A 25 -14.58 8.21 1.57
N PHE A 26 -14.10 8.18 0.34
CA PHE A 26 -14.64 7.30 -0.70
C PHE A 26 -14.28 5.83 -0.44
N LEU A 27 -15.18 5.09 0.22
CA LEU A 27 -15.10 3.63 0.43
C LEU A 27 -13.70 3.09 0.80
N GLY A 28 -13.03 3.77 1.73
CA GLY A 28 -11.71 3.37 2.23
C GLY A 28 -10.51 3.99 1.51
N HIS A 29 -10.73 4.85 0.52
CA HIS A 29 -9.71 5.71 -0.05
C HIS A 29 -9.50 6.95 0.82
N PHE A 30 -8.24 7.39 0.93
CA PHE A 30 -7.88 8.69 1.53
C PHE A 30 -8.12 9.82 0.53
N SER A 31 -9.27 9.80 -0.13
CA SER A 31 -9.71 10.74 -1.15
C SER A 31 -11.25 10.76 -1.22
N ASN A 32 -11.80 11.68 -2.00
CA ASN A 32 -13.22 11.73 -2.35
C ASN A 32 -13.56 10.93 -3.63
N GLY A 33 -12.62 10.13 -4.12
CA GLY A 33 -12.75 9.30 -5.31
C GLY A 33 -11.56 8.36 -5.45
N PHE A 34 -11.29 7.94 -6.68
CA PHE A 34 -10.16 7.05 -6.99
C PHE A 34 -8.80 7.68 -6.64
N VAL A 35 -7.83 6.83 -6.31
CA VAL A 35 -6.42 7.21 -6.19
C VAL A 35 -5.71 7.10 -7.53
N TRP A 36 -4.53 7.71 -7.64
CA TRP A 36 -3.77 7.82 -8.90
C TRP A 36 -3.48 6.46 -9.57
N THR A 37 -3.27 5.39 -8.79
CA THR A 37 -3.02 4.04 -9.31
C THR A 37 -4.24 3.44 -10.01
N GLU A 38 -5.44 3.73 -9.55
CA GLU A 38 -6.68 3.28 -10.18
C GLU A 38 -6.92 3.98 -11.52
N TYR A 39 -6.60 5.28 -11.60
CA TYR A 39 -6.65 6.01 -12.88
C TYR A 39 -5.65 5.44 -13.90
N ILE A 40 -4.43 5.06 -13.48
CA ILE A 40 -3.46 4.38 -14.36
C ILE A 40 -4.00 3.03 -14.83
N ALA A 41 -4.55 2.23 -13.92
CA ALA A 41 -5.11 0.92 -14.24
C ALA A 41 -6.26 1.02 -15.25
N GLN A 42 -7.17 1.98 -15.05
CA GLN A 42 -8.26 2.27 -16.00
C GLN A 42 -7.73 2.71 -17.36
N ALA A 43 -6.79 3.66 -17.40
CA ALA A 43 -6.23 4.17 -18.66
C ALA A 43 -5.45 3.11 -19.45
N LYS A 44 -4.90 2.10 -18.77
CA LYS A 44 -4.17 0.98 -19.40
C LYS A 44 -5.01 -0.28 -19.59
N ASN A 45 -6.27 -0.27 -19.15
CA ASN A 45 -7.14 -1.44 -19.13
C ASN A 45 -6.47 -2.66 -18.46
N LEU A 46 -5.85 -2.43 -17.29
CA LEU A 46 -5.16 -3.44 -16.51
C LEU A 46 -5.88 -3.67 -15.16
N PRO A 47 -5.87 -4.89 -14.62
CA PRO A 47 -6.29 -5.11 -13.24
C PRO A 47 -5.31 -4.43 -12.27
N LEU A 48 -5.83 -3.87 -11.18
CA LEU A 48 -5.04 -3.32 -10.08
C LEU A 48 -5.17 -4.25 -8.85
N TYR A 49 -4.03 -4.72 -8.35
CA TYR A 49 -3.96 -5.43 -7.07
C TYR A 49 -3.21 -4.57 -6.06
N ASN A 50 -3.85 -4.25 -4.95
CA ASN A 50 -3.34 -3.27 -4.00
C ASN A 50 -2.76 -3.92 -2.74
N TRP A 51 -1.54 -3.51 -2.37
CA TRP A 51 -0.85 -3.89 -1.13
C TRP A 51 -0.46 -2.68 -0.26
N ALA A 52 -0.79 -1.46 -0.70
CA ALA A 52 -0.56 -0.24 0.05
C ALA A 52 -1.45 -0.20 1.30
N VAL A 53 -0.96 0.38 2.39
CA VAL A 53 -1.70 0.45 3.66
C VAL A 53 -1.71 1.90 4.14
N GLY A 54 -2.89 2.43 4.45
CA GLY A 54 -3.14 3.83 4.78
C GLY A 54 -2.47 4.40 6.03
N GLY A 55 -1.76 3.55 6.77
CA GLY A 55 -0.88 3.92 7.87
C GLY A 55 0.42 3.15 7.81
N ALA A 56 0.88 2.69 6.64
CA ALA A 56 2.12 1.94 6.54
C ALA A 56 3.26 2.78 7.12
N ALA A 57 3.72 2.41 8.31
CA ALA A 57 4.92 2.90 8.97
C ALA A 57 5.37 1.79 9.93
N GLY A 58 6.59 1.90 10.46
CA GLY A 58 7.29 0.84 11.20
C GLY A 58 6.44 0.06 12.25
N GLU A 59 5.47 0.70 12.90
CA GLU A 59 4.53 0.08 13.85
C GLU A 59 3.12 0.71 13.75
N ASN A 60 2.04 -0.09 13.82
CA ASN A 60 0.65 0.39 13.68
C ASN A 60 -0.28 -0.01 14.83
N GLN A 61 -1.23 0.88 15.13
CA GLN A 61 -2.32 0.67 16.11
C GLN A 61 -3.39 -0.32 15.62
N TYR A 62 -3.51 -0.51 14.31
CA TYR A 62 -4.38 -1.50 13.68
C TYR A 62 -3.53 -2.63 13.10
N ILE A 63 -4.01 -3.88 13.16
CA ILE A 63 -3.32 -5.09 12.69
C ILE A 63 -3.23 -5.06 11.15
N ALA A 64 -2.39 -4.16 10.62
CA ALA A 64 -2.11 -4.00 9.21
C ALA A 64 -0.58 -4.05 9.01
N LEU A 65 -0.16 -4.47 7.82
CA LEU A 65 1.27 -4.64 7.49
C LEU A 65 2.05 -3.35 7.81
N THR A 66 3.11 -3.48 8.60
CA THR A 66 3.97 -2.35 8.99
C THR A 66 5.19 -2.27 8.08
N GLY A 67 5.41 -1.10 7.46
CA GLY A 67 6.51 -0.86 6.53
C GLY A 67 6.35 -1.53 5.15
N VAL A 68 7.00 -0.95 4.15
CA VAL A 68 6.85 -1.38 2.76
C VAL A 68 7.54 -2.72 2.45
N GLY A 69 8.60 -3.08 3.19
CA GLY A 69 9.23 -4.38 3.10
C GLY A 69 8.30 -5.56 3.45
N LYS A 70 7.37 -5.37 4.40
CA LYS A 70 6.36 -6.40 4.73
C LYS A 70 5.26 -6.50 3.68
N GLN A 71 4.93 -5.41 2.99
CA GLN A 71 4.02 -5.43 1.86
C GLN A 71 4.59 -6.27 0.71
N VAL A 72 5.88 -6.09 0.39
CA VAL A 72 6.58 -6.93 -0.61
C VAL A 72 6.59 -8.39 -0.20
N SER A 73 6.96 -8.71 1.04
CA SER A 73 6.95 -10.10 1.52
C SER A 73 5.56 -10.74 1.49
N SER A 74 4.51 -9.99 1.87
CA SER A 74 3.13 -10.45 1.77
C SER A 74 2.74 -10.73 0.31
N TYR A 75 3.03 -9.78 -0.58
CA TYR A 75 2.78 -9.93 -2.01
C TYR A 75 3.45 -11.19 -2.58
N LEU A 76 4.74 -11.39 -2.31
CA LEU A 76 5.48 -12.56 -2.77
C LEU A 76 4.86 -13.87 -2.26
N ALA A 77 4.42 -13.92 -1.00
CA ALA A 77 3.75 -15.09 -0.44
C ALA A 77 2.41 -15.39 -1.15
N TYR A 78 1.61 -14.36 -1.47
CA TYR A 78 0.36 -14.55 -2.22
C TYR A 78 0.62 -15.01 -3.67
N MET A 79 1.65 -14.47 -4.32
CA MET A 79 1.98 -14.82 -5.70
C MET A 79 2.51 -16.26 -5.86
N GLN A 80 3.01 -16.88 -4.79
CA GLN A 80 3.34 -18.31 -4.81
C GLN A 80 2.11 -19.21 -5.05
N LEU A 81 0.91 -18.73 -4.73
CA LEU A 81 -0.35 -19.44 -4.96
C LEU A 81 -0.94 -19.19 -6.35
N ALA A 82 -0.45 -18.18 -7.07
CA ALA A 82 -0.94 -17.82 -8.39
C ALA A 82 -0.41 -18.79 -9.45
N LYS A 83 -1.29 -19.26 -10.33
CA LYS A 83 -0.92 -20.14 -11.44
C LYS A 83 -0.36 -19.32 -12.61
N ASN A 84 0.71 -19.80 -13.23
CA ASN A 84 1.33 -19.19 -14.42
C ASN A 84 1.78 -17.73 -14.20
N TYR A 85 2.10 -17.38 -12.96
CA TYR A 85 2.52 -16.03 -12.62
C TYR A 85 3.96 -15.77 -13.09
N ASN A 86 4.17 -14.68 -13.85
CA ASN A 86 5.49 -14.19 -14.25
C ASN A 86 5.66 -12.74 -13.79
N PRO A 87 6.58 -12.46 -12.84
CA PRO A 87 6.76 -11.11 -12.32
C PRO A 87 7.26 -10.10 -13.36
N ALA A 88 7.92 -10.54 -14.44
CA ALA A 88 8.34 -9.64 -15.52
C ALA A 88 7.16 -9.01 -16.28
N ASN A 89 5.95 -9.58 -16.15
CA ASN A 89 4.73 -9.06 -16.78
C ASN A 89 3.91 -8.17 -15.82
N THR A 90 4.42 -7.90 -14.62
CA THR A 90 3.73 -7.08 -13.62
C THR A 90 4.33 -5.68 -13.61
N LEU A 91 3.47 -4.66 -13.72
CA LEU A 91 3.85 -3.28 -13.45
C LEU A 91 3.73 -3.00 -11.96
N PHE A 92 4.86 -2.77 -11.30
CA PHE A 92 4.91 -2.38 -9.90
C PHE A 92 4.87 -0.86 -9.74
N THR A 93 4.01 -0.37 -8.84
CA THR A 93 4.04 1.00 -8.34
C THR A 93 4.44 1.00 -6.86
N LEU A 94 5.30 1.95 -6.51
CA LEU A 94 5.84 2.10 -5.16
C LEU A 94 5.94 3.60 -4.82
N GLU A 95 5.23 3.99 -3.77
CA GLU A 95 5.25 5.31 -3.13
C GLU A 95 5.26 5.05 -1.63
N PHE A 96 6.22 5.59 -0.88
CA PHE A 96 6.32 5.31 0.55
C PHE A 96 7.13 6.39 1.29
N GLY A 97 6.71 6.69 2.52
CA GLY A 97 7.49 7.50 3.47
C GLY A 97 6.77 8.77 3.95
N LEU A 98 5.74 9.25 3.24
CA LEU A 98 5.01 10.43 3.68
C LEU A 98 4.36 10.20 5.05
N ASN A 99 3.74 9.04 5.25
CA ASN A 99 3.21 8.65 6.55
C ASN A 99 4.29 8.54 7.62
N ASP A 100 5.40 7.85 7.34
CA ASP A 100 6.52 7.66 8.25
C ASP A 100 7.07 8.99 8.80
N PHE A 101 7.24 9.99 7.93
CA PHE A 101 7.72 11.32 8.33
C PHE A 101 6.67 12.11 9.12
N MET A 102 5.42 12.12 8.66
CA MET A 102 4.40 13.02 9.21
C MET A 102 3.73 12.49 10.49
N ASN A 103 3.59 11.17 10.61
CA ASN A 103 2.76 10.57 11.66
C ASN A 103 3.57 9.74 12.66
N TYR A 104 4.78 9.29 12.28
CA TYR A 104 5.58 8.36 13.09
C TYR A 104 6.98 8.88 13.43
N ASN A 105 7.29 10.13 13.04
CA ASN A 105 8.56 10.80 13.33
C ASN A 105 9.79 9.94 12.97
N ARG A 106 9.69 9.13 11.91
CA ARG A 106 10.82 8.32 11.45
C ARG A 106 11.83 9.19 10.72
N SER A 107 13.10 8.85 10.87
CA SER A 107 14.20 9.57 10.24
C SER A 107 14.37 9.17 8.77
N VAL A 108 14.95 10.06 7.97
CA VAL A 108 15.27 9.77 6.55
C VAL A 108 16.13 8.52 6.39
N PRO A 109 17.19 8.27 7.20
CA PRO A 109 17.96 7.02 7.10
C PRO A 109 17.12 5.75 7.29
N GLU A 110 16.17 5.75 8.22
CA GLU A 110 15.29 4.60 8.48
C GLU A 110 14.35 4.35 7.30
N VAL A 111 13.67 5.39 6.81
CA VAL A 111 12.76 5.27 5.66
C VAL A 111 13.51 4.86 4.39
N LYS A 112 14.72 5.40 4.18
CA LYS A 112 15.60 4.99 3.09
C LYS A 112 16.00 3.52 3.17
N ALA A 113 16.33 3.03 4.37
CA ALA A 113 16.71 1.63 4.56
C ALA A 113 15.54 0.69 4.19
N ASP A 114 14.34 0.97 4.68
CA ASP A 114 13.15 0.18 4.37
C ASP A 114 12.79 0.21 2.88
N TYR A 115 12.88 1.39 2.25
CA TYR A 115 12.63 1.54 0.82
C TYR A 115 13.65 0.74 0.00
N SER A 116 14.93 0.83 0.38
CA SER A 116 16.01 0.07 -0.26
C SER A 116 15.85 -1.44 -0.06
N GLU A 117 15.46 -1.89 1.13
CA GLU A 117 15.20 -3.31 1.38
C GLU A 117 14.06 -3.81 0.48
N ALA A 118 12.97 -3.06 0.39
CA ALA A 118 11.81 -3.45 -0.42
C ALA A 118 12.12 -3.55 -1.92
N LEU A 119 12.99 -2.69 -2.46
CA LEU A 119 13.42 -2.76 -3.86
C LEU A 119 14.34 -3.94 -4.17
N ASN A 120 15.09 -4.43 -3.18
CA ASN A 120 16.10 -5.48 -3.37
C ASN A 120 15.60 -6.90 -3.01
N LYS A 121 14.34 -7.03 -2.58
CA LYS A 121 13.67 -8.32 -2.36
C LYS A 121 13.18 -8.93 -3.66
#